data_AF-A0A7Y5FKY1-F1
#
_entry.id   AF-A0A7Y5FKY1-F1
#
_cell.length_a   1.000
_cell.length_b   1.000
_cell.length_c   1.000
_cell.angle_alpha   90.00
_cell.angle_beta   90.00
_cell.angle_gamma   90.00
#
_symmetry.space_group_name_H-M   'P 1'
#
loop_
_entity.id
_entity.type
_entity.pdbx_description
1 polymer ?
#
loop_
_entity_poly.entity_id
_entity_poly.type
_entity_poly.pdbx_seq_one_letter_code
_entity_poly.pdbx_strand_id
1 'polypeptide(L)'
;MPAHILGIDAAWTAHQPSGVALLRARRNAKPKLIALGRSYDEFLTSGPHAKVDWRTRVRGCLPPIDALLSHCKKLTGELPQIVALDIPLAAKPLNGRRPCDNAVTAAYVSRGAGTHTPNAQRPGPISASLFHQLCAAGYHWHTHGAAPRAKRVFLETYPHPAIIELMRLPMRLAYKTARSFACGTGRRDCGRNQPGAGRARGAPSWHRRATERPGRLPGCAGLRLDWVSMLDRPRPGLRQQGGRYLDSLA
;
A
#
# COMPACT_ATOMS: atom_id res chain seq x y z
N MET A 1 0.13 22.88 9.62
CA MET A 1 -0.86 22.65 8.55
C MET A 1 -1.14 21.15 8.43
N PRO A 2 -2.40 20.71 8.28
CA PRO A 2 -2.69 19.34 7.87
C PRO A 2 -2.19 19.07 6.44
N ALA A 3 -1.81 17.84 6.14
CA ALA A 3 -1.52 17.37 4.79
C ALA A 3 -2.67 16.49 4.28
N HIS A 4 -3.00 16.62 3.01
CA HIS A 4 -3.93 15.74 2.30
C HIS A 4 -3.15 14.67 1.54
N ILE A 5 -3.56 13.42 1.71
CA ILE A 5 -2.91 12.24 1.15
C ILE A 5 -3.95 11.48 0.33
N LEU A 6 -3.67 11.27 -0.95
CA LEU A 6 -4.46 10.42 -1.83
C LEU A 6 -3.81 9.04 -1.89
N GLY A 7 -4.48 8.02 -1.36
CA GLY A 7 -4.07 6.62 -1.49
C GLY A 7 -4.83 5.93 -2.61
N ILE A 8 -4.12 5.18 -3.46
CA ILE A 8 -4.71 4.39 -4.55
C ILE A 8 -4.23 2.94 -4.44
N ASP A 9 -5.16 2.01 -4.18
CA ASP A 9 -4.96 0.57 -4.34
C ASP A 9 -5.22 0.22 -5.80
N ALA A 10 -4.17 0.31 -6.63
CA ALA A 10 -4.29 0.27 -8.08
C ALA A 10 -4.28 -1.17 -8.60
N ALA A 11 -5.33 -1.53 -9.32
CA ALA A 11 -5.39 -2.79 -10.01
C ALA A 11 -4.36 -2.86 -11.15
N TRP A 12 -3.77 -4.04 -11.38
CA TRP A 12 -2.79 -4.26 -12.45
C TRP A 12 -3.43 -4.42 -13.85
N THR A 13 -4.74 -4.19 -14.00
CA THR A 13 -5.49 -4.31 -15.26
C THR A 13 -6.62 -3.30 -15.33
N ALA A 14 -6.95 -2.80 -16.53
CA ALA A 14 -7.91 -1.71 -16.73
C ALA A 14 -9.36 -2.05 -16.31
N HIS A 15 -9.74 -3.33 -16.34
CA HIS A 15 -11.12 -3.75 -16.06
C HIS A 15 -11.37 -4.05 -14.58
N GLN A 16 -10.33 -4.16 -13.77
CA GLN A 16 -10.46 -4.41 -12.34
C GLN A 16 -10.54 -3.07 -11.61
N PRO A 17 -11.47 -2.93 -10.65
CA PRO A 17 -11.64 -1.68 -9.92
C PRO A 17 -10.41 -1.40 -9.04
N SER A 18 -10.05 -0.13 -8.94
CA SER A 18 -8.97 0.36 -8.08
C SER A 18 -9.56 1.17 -6.93
N GLY A 19 -9.17 0.85 -5.70
CA GLY A 19 -9.64 1.57 -4.52
C GLY A 19 -8.96 2.93 -4.39
N VAL A 20 -9.69 3.96 -3.97
CA VAL A 20 -9.18 5.31 -3.78
C VAL A 20 -9.63 5.86 -2.44
N ALA A 21 -8.70 6.39 -1.65
CA ALA A 21 -8.98 7.00 -0.36
C ALA A 21 -8.29 8.36 -0.24
N LEU A 22 -9.05 9.37 0.22
CA LEU A 22 -8.53 10.68 0.55
C LEU A 22 -8.46 10.84 2.06
N LEU A 23 -7.27 11.09 2.58
CA LEU A 23 -6.98 11.22 4.00
C LEU A 23 -6.49 12.63 4.32
N ARG A 24 -6.87 13.12 5.50
CA ARG A 24 -6.27 14.29 6.13
C ARG A 24 -5.37 13.83 7.28
N ALA A 25 -4.08 14.07 7.16
CA ALA A 25 -3.08 13.76 8.16
C ALA A 25 -2.64 15.03 8.90
N ARG A 26 -2.38 14.90 10.20
CA ARG A 26 -1.75 15.93 11.03
C ARG A 26 -0.65 15.26 11.86
N ARG A 27 0.43 16.00 12.11
CA ARG A 27 1.50 15.53 13.00
C ARG A 27 0.90 15.16 14.37
N ASN A 28 1.30 14.02 14.90
CA ASN A 28 0.85 13.50 16.21
C ASN A 28 -0.67 13.30 16.35
N ALA A 29 -1.40 13.13 15.25
CA ALA A 29 -2.84 12.86 15.29
C ALA A 29 -3.20 11.69 14.36
N LYS A 30 -4.31 11.01 14.68
CA LYS A 30 -4.86 9.98 13.80
C LYS A 30 -5.29 10.60 12.46
N PRO A 31 -4.92 10.01 11.31
CA PRO A 31 -5.45 10.42 10.02
C PRO A 31 -6.98 10.34 10.01
N LYS A 32 -7.63 11.30 9.35
CA LYS A 32 -9.09 11.31 9.16
C LYS A 32 -9.41 11.00 7.70
N LEU A 33 -10.26 10.00 7.46
CA LEU A 33 -10.79 9.69 6.14
C LEU A 33 -11.78 10.78 5.71
N ILE A 34 -11.54 11.38 4.55
CA ILE A 34 -12.41 12.39 3.94
C ILE A 34 -13.34 11.72 2.93
N ALA A 35 -12.81 10.91 2.02
CA ALA A 35 -13.58 10.24 0.98
C ALA A 35 -12.98 8.88 0.67
N LEU A 36 -13.82 7.95 0.22
CA LEU A 36 -13.47 6.58 -0.13
C LEU A 36 -14.31 6.14 -1.32
N GLY A 37 -13.68 5.52 -2.30
CA GLY A 37 -14.33 4.81 -3.39
C GLY A 37 -13.64 3.49 -3.67
N ARG A 38 -14.39 2.48 -4.08
CA ARG A 38 -13.88 1.16 -4.48
C ARG A 38 -13.44 1.14 -5.94
N SER A 39 -13.85 2.14 -6.73
CA SER A 39 -13.38 2.43 -8.08
C SER A 39 -13.12 3.92 -8.24
N TYR A 40 -12.45 4.31 -9.34
CA TYR A 40 -12.28 5.72 -9.70
C TYR A 40 -13.64 6.43 -9.85
N ASP A 41 -14.58 5.83 -10.59
CA ASP A 41 -15.92 6.41 -10.82
C ASP A 41 -16.71 6.61 -9.51
N GLU A 42 -16.68 5.63 -8.61
CA GLU A 42 -17.36 5.74 -7.32
C GLU A 42 -16.73 6.85 -6.47
N PHE A 43 -15.40 6.96 -6.48
CA PHE A 43 -14.71 8.06 -5.78
C PHE A 43 -15.08 9.43 -6.35
N LEU A 44 -15.10 9.58 -7.69
CA LEU A 44 -15.40 10.84 -8.37
C LEU A 44 -16.85 11.33 -8.19
N THR A 45 -17.77 10.40 -7.96
CA THR A 45 -19.19 10.71 -7.68
C THR A 45 -19.49 10.83 -6.19
N SER A 46 -18.56 10.40 -5.33
CA SER A 46 -18.74 10.46 -3.87
C SER A 46 -18.52 11.86 -3.30
N GLY A 47 -19.41 12.26 -2.38
CA GLY A 47 -19.20 13.43 -1.52
C GLY A 47 -18.30 13.12 -0.31
N PRO A 48 -17.98 14.13 0.52
CA PRO A 48 -17.24 13.91 1.76
C PRO A 48 -18.00 12.93 2.66
N HIS A 49 -17.30 11.94 3.19
CA HIS A 49 -17.82 10.92 4.09
C HIS A 49 -19.00 10.10 3.53
N ALA A 50 -19.11 10.01 2.20
CA ALA A 50 -20.09 9.15 1.56
C ALA A 50 -19.96 7.70 2.05
N LYS A 51 -21.11 7.04 2.25
CA LYS A 51 -21.14 5.62 2.62
C LYS A 51 -20.93 4.77 1.36
N VAL A 52 -20.07 3.76 1.49
CA VAL A 52 -19.85 2.76 0.45
C VAL A 52 -20.81 1.60 0.67
N ASP A 53 -21.58 1.24 -0.37
CA ASP A 53 -22.40 0.04 -0.36
C ASP A 53 -21.62 -1.18 -0.85
N TRP A 54 -21.11 -1.97 0.08
CA TRP A 54 -20.33 -3.17 -0.19
C TRP A 54 -21.08 -4.29 -0.93
N ARG A 55 -22.40 -4.20 -1.09
CA ARG A 55 -23.22 -5.21 -1.77
C ARG A 55 -23.23 -5.05 -3.28
N THR A 56 -22.92 -3.85 -3.78
CA THR A 56 -22.93 -3.55 -5.22
C THR A 56 -21.58 -3.85 -5.86
N ARG A 57 -21.59 -4.16 -7.15
CA ARG A 57 -20.36 -4.28 -7.96
C ARG A 57 -20.00 -2.93 -8.54
N VAL A 58 -18.71 -2.63 -8.58
CA VAL A 58 -18.14 -1.46 -9.25
C VAL A 58 -17.34 -1.90 -10.48
N ARG A 59 -17.30 -1.06 -11.50
CA ARG A 59 -16.50 -1.30 -12.71
C ARG A 59 -15.08 -0.74 -12.54
N GLY A 60 -14.11 -1.39 -13.17
CA GLY A 60 -12.77 -0.84 -13.35
C GLY A 60 -12.70 0.04 -14.60
N CYS A 61 -11.79 1.01 -14.55
CA CYS A 61 -11.40 1.84 -15.68
C CYS A 61 -9.92 2.22 -15.56
N LEU A 62 -9.38 2.82 -16.62
CA LEU A 62 -8.04 3.41 -16.57
C LEU A 62 -8.00 4.58 -15.58
N PRO A 63 -6.85 4.83 -14.94
CA PRO A 63 -6.73 5.88 -13.91
C PRO A 63 -6.93 7.27 -14.51
N PRO A 64 -7.93 8.05 -14.06
CA PRO A 64 -8.15 9.42 -14.52
C PRO A 64 -7.55 10.42 -13.51
N ILE A 65 -6.22 10.53 -13.45
CA ILE A 65 -5.52 11.26 -12.39
C ILE A 65 -5.98 12.72 -12.30
N ASP A 66 -6.13 13.42 -13.43
CA ASP A 66 -6.56 14.83 -13.43
C ASP A 66 -7.95 15.02 -12.81
N ALA A 67 -8.87 14.08 -13.07
CA ALA A 67 -10.20 14.08 -12.47
C ALA A 67 -10.12 13.81 -10.95
N LEU A 68 -9.30 12.84 -10.52
CA LEU A 68 -9.10 12.53 -9.10
C LEU A 68 -8.52 13.73 -8.35
N LEU A 69 -7.51 14.37 -8.91
CA LEU A 69 -6.87 15.56 -8.32
C LEU A 69 -7.83 16.74 -8.24
N SER A 70 -8.59 16.99 -9.31
CA SER A 70 -9.63 18.01 -9.35
C SER A 70 -10.70 17.75 -8.31
N HIS A 71 -11.13 16.50 -8.14
CA HIS A 71 -12.10 16.11 -7.12
C HIS A 71 -11.57 16.30 -5.70
N CYS A 72 -10.32 15.91 -5.43
CA CYS A 72 -9.67 16.16 -4.14
C CYS A 72 -9.63 17.66 -3.80
N LYS A 73 -9.32 18.51 -4.80
CA LYS A 73 -9.34 19.97 -4.64
C LYS A 73 -10.74 20.50 -4.33
N LYS A 74 -11.78 19.99 -4.99
CA LYS A 74 -13.18 20.33 -4.68
C LYS A 74 -13.55 19.96 -3.23
N LEU A 75 -13.11 18.80 -2.75
CA LEU A 75 -13.45 18.32 -1.40
C LEU A 75 -12.66 19.02 -0.28
N THR A 76 -11.46 19.52 -0.55
CA THR A 76 -10.54 19.99 0.50
C THR A 76 -10.05 21.43 0.35
N GLY A 77 -10.32 22.06 -0.79
CA GLY A 77 -9.79 23.38 -1.18
C GLY A 77 -8.38 23.33 -1.78
N GLU A 78 -7.67 22.21 -1.66
CA GLU A 78 -6.27 22.08 -2.08
C GLU A 78 -5.99 20.77 -2.83
N LEU A 79 -4.91 20.74 -3.59
CA LEU A 79 -4.41 19.48 -4.15
C LEU A 79 -3.75 18.62 -3.05
N PRO A 80 -3.84 17.29 -3.12
CA PRO A 80 -3.14 16.42 -2.18
C PRO A 80 -1.62 16.66 -2.26
N GLN A 81 -0.96 16.71 -1.10
CA GLN A 81 0.49 16.87 -1.05
C GLN A 81 1.22 15.55 -1.34
N ILE A 82 0.55 14.41 -1.09
CA ILE A 82 1.13 13.08 -1.28
C ILE A 82 0.14 12.20 -2.04
N VAL A 83 0.62 11.54 -3.08
CA VAL A 83 -0.10 10.44 -3.76
C VAL A 83 0.65 9.13 -3.47
N ALA A 84 0.00 8.22 -2.76
CA ALA A 84 0.54 6.91 -2.38
C ALA A 84 -0.10 5.83 -3.24
N LEU A 85 0.70 5.06 -3.97
CA LEU A 85 0.21 4.07 -4.94
C LEU A 85 0.60 2.64 -4.51
N ASP A 86 -0.36 1.72 -4.38
CA ASP A 86 -0.09 0.28 -4.24
C ASP A 86 0.05 -0.37 -5.62
N ILE A 87 1.14 -0.01 -6.30
CA ILE A 87 1.55 -0.59 -7.57
C ILE A 87 3.05 -0.34 -7.77
N PRO A 88 3.80 -1.29 -8.36
CA PRO A 88 5.15 -1.03 -8.83
C PRO A 88 5.21 0.22 -9.71
N LEU A 89 6.13 1.14 -9.42
CA LEU A 89 6.41 2.33 -10.23
C LEU A 89 7.83 2.31 -10.80
N ALA A 90 8.01 2.82 -12.01
CA ALA A 90 9.32 3.02 -12.59
C ALA A 90 9.30 4.13 -13.64
N ALA A 91 10.42 4.87 -13.74
CA ALA A 91 10.64 5.82 -14.83
C ALA A 91 10.94 5.12 -16.17
N LYS A 92 11.38 3.85 -16.12
CA LYS A 92 11.62 2.99 -17.29
C LYS A 92 10.57 1.87 -17.33
N PRO A 93 10.30 1.26 -18.50
CA PRO A 93 9.39 0.12 -18.59
C PRO A 93 9.73 -1.01 -17.59
N LEU A 94 8.71 -1.57 -16.95
CA LEU A 94 8.86 -2.68 -16.01
C LEU A 94 9.02 -3.99 -16.78
N ASN A 95 10.18 -4.64 -16.70
CA ASN A 95 10.45 -5.90 -17.41
C ASN A 95 10.65 -7.11 -16.48
N GLY A 96 10.54 -6.94 -15.17
CA GLY A 96 10.78 -8.00 -14.20
C GLY A 96 10.92 -7.47 -12.77
N ARG A 97 11.33 -8.36 -11.85
CA ARG A 97 11.60 -7.99 -10.45
C ARG A 97 12.69 -6.92 -10.37
N ARG A 98 12.47 -5.94 -9.51
CA ARG A 98 13.42 -4.85 -9.23
C ARG A 98 14.20 -5.12 -7.94
N PRO A 99 15.34 -4.44 -7.73
CA PRO A 99 16.08 -4.52 -6.47
C PRO A 99 15.22 -4.24 -5.23
N CYS A 100 14.31 -3.25 -5.30
CA CYS A 100 13.38 -2.96 -4.20
C CYS A 100 12.40 -4.12 -3.93
N ASP A 101 11.86 -4.76 -4.97
CA ASP A 101 10.98 -5.93 -4.83
C ASP A 101 11.70 -7.10 -4.15
N ASN A 102 12.97 -7.32 -4.50
CA ASN A 102 13.84 -8.32 -3.89
C ASN A 102 14.10 -8.03 -2.42
N ALA A 103 14.45 -6.79 -2.09
CA ALA A 103 14.71 -6.37 -0.71
C ALA A 103 13.46 -6.52 0.18
N VAL A 104 12.30 -6.04 -0.29
CA VAL A 104 11.04 -6.17 0.46
C VAL A 104 10.65 -7.64 0.62
N THR A 105 10.76 -8.44 -0.44
CA THR A 105 10.47 -9.87 -0.35
C THR A 105 11.40 -10.57 0.64
N ALA A 106 12.71 -10.32 0.58
CA ALA A 106 13.67 -10.92 1.50
C ALA A 106 13.35 -10.59 2.97
N ALA A 107 12.90 -9.36 3.25
CA ALA A 107 12.55 -8.93 4.60
C ALA A 107 11.21 -9.46 5.10
N TYR A 108 10.20 -9.65 4.23
CA TYR A 108 8.81 -9.86 4.64
C TYR A 108 8.16 -11.16 4.14
N VAL A 109 8.81 -11.96 3.29
CA VAL A 109 8.23 -13.22 2.77
C VAL A 109 7.92 -14.21 3.87
N SER A 110 8.80 -14.34 4.88
CA SER A 110 8.59 -15.19 6.06
C SER A 110 7.37 -14.76 6.90
N ARG A 111 6.93 -13.51 6.74
CA ARG A 111 5.75 -12.93 7.41
C ARG A 111 4.52 -12.90 6.50
N GLY A 112 4.57 -13.60 5.36
CA GLY A 112 3.47 -13.68 4.39
C GLY A 112 3.26 -12.41 3.57
N ALA A 113 4.24 -11.51 3.51
CA ALA A 113 4.14 -10.18 2.89
C ALA A 113 5.21 -9.95 1.80
N GLY A 114 5.55 -11.02 1.06
CA GLY A 114 6.38 -10.90 -0.15
C GLY A 114 5.67 -10.15 -1.29
N THR A 115 6.45 -9.57 -2.21
CA THR A 115 5.92 -8.79 -3.33
C THR A 115 5.65 -9.68 -4.55
N HIS A 116 4.67 -9.27 -5.36
CA HIS A 116 4.45 -9.86 -6.67
C HIS A 116 5.49 -9.36 -7.67
N THR A 117 5.86 -10.21 -8.63
CA THR A 117 6.79 -9.85 -9.71
C THR A 117 6.05 -9.03 -10.78
N PRO A 118 6.44 -7.77 -11.02
CA PRO A 118 5.94 -7.02 -12.17
C PRO A 118 6.55 -7.56 -13.46
N ASN A 119 5.83 -7.38 -14.57
CA ASN A 119 6.30 -7.62 -15.93
C ASN A 119 5.76 -6.53 -16.89
N ALA A 120 6.16 -6.64 -18.16
CA ALA A 120 5.84 -5.64 -19.19
C ALA A 120 4.34 -5.47 -19.42
N GLN A 121 3.54 -6.51 -19.20
CA GLN A 121 2.09 -6.50 -19.41
C GLN A 121 1.33 -6.10 -18.14
N ARG A 122 1.81 -6.52 -16.97
CA ARG A 122 1.17 -6.32 -15.66
C ARG A 122 2.22 -5.98 -14.60
N PRO A 123 2.20 -4.77 -14.01
CA PRO A 123 1.29 -3.64 -14.26
C PRO A 123 1.73 -2.69 -15.39
N GLY A 124 2.72 -3.05 -16.22
CA GLY A 124 3.46 -2.14 -17.13
C GLY A 124 2.69 -0.93 -17.67
N PRO A 125 1.61 -1.11 -18.48
CA PRO A 125 0.88 0.01 -19.06
C PRO A 125 0.19 0.93 -18.04
N ILE A 126 -0.38 0.36 -16.97
CA ILE A 126 -1.07 1.13 -15.92
C ILE A 126 -0.07 1.88 -15.05
N SER A 127 1.02 1.21 -14.67
CA SER A 127 2.13 1.84 -13.96
C SER A 127 2.67 3.04 -14.74
N ALA A 128 2.96 2.86 -16.03
CA ALA A 128 3.44 3.93 -16.88
C ALA A 128 2.42 5.08 -16.98
N SER A 129 1.15 4.75 -17.20
CA SER A 129 0.08 5.76 -17.26
C SER A 129 -0.02 6.59 -15.98
N LEU A 130 -0.04 5.95 -14.80
CA LEU A 130 -0.05 6.65 -13.51
C LEU A 130 1.16 7.56 -13.35
N PHE A 131 2.35 7.04 -13.67
CA PHE A 131 3.61 7.77 -13.57
C PHE A 131 3.59 9.03 -14.44
N HIS A 132 3.25 8.89 -15.74
CA HIS A 132 3.22 10.01 -16.67
C HIS A 132 2.17 11.05 -16.31
N GLN A 133 0.95 10.63 -15.93
CA GLN A 133 -0.10 11.55 -15.54
C GLN A 133 0.27 12.35 -14.28
N LEU A 134 0.89 11.73 -13.27
CA LEU A 134 1.32 12.43 -12.06
C LEU A 134 2.47 13.41 -12.33
N CYS A 135 3.43 13.03 -13.17
CA CYS A 135 4.48 13.93 -13.63
C CYS A 135 3.89 15.13 -14.40
N ALA A 136 2.94 14.89 -15.31
CA ALA A 136 2.25 15.94 -16.06
C ALA A 136 1.45 16.88 -15.15
N ALA A 137 0.87 16.36 -14.06
CA ALA A 137 0.19 17.14 -13.03
C ALA A 137 1.15 17.90 -12.07
N GLY A 138 2.47 17.85 -12.31
CA GLY A 138 3.48 18.54 -11.53
C GLY A 138 3.74 17.93 -10.16
N TYR A 139 3.54 16.62 -10.01
CA TYR A 139 3.99 15.85 -8.84
C TYR A 139 5.39 15.29 -9.10
N HIS A 140 6.21 15.29 -8.07
CA HIS A 140 7.56 14.74 -8.15
C HIS A 140 7.58 13.30 -7.64
N TRP A 141 8.20 12.40 -8.40
CA TRP A 141 8.42 11.04 -7.95
C TRP A 141 9.41 11.06 -6.78
N HIS A 142 8.98 10.56 -5.63
CA HIS A 142 9.83 10.49 -4.44
C HIS A 142 10.45 9.10 -4.31
N THR A 143 11.71 9.01 -4.71
CA THR A 143 12.63 7.92 -4.40
C THR A 143 13.67 8.41 -3.38
N HIS A 144 14.36 7.48 -2.72
CA HIS A 144 15.35 7.81 -1.70
C HIS A 144 16.41 8.82 -2.22
N GLY A 145 16.93 9.69 -1.33
CA GLY A 145 18.15 10.49 -1.59
C GLY A 145 17.95 11.97 -1.91
N ALA A 146 16.75 12.43 -2.24
CA ALA A 146 16.46 13.86 -2.33
C ALA A 146 15.18 14.14 -1.55
N ALA A 147 15.27 14.89 -0.46
CA ALA A 147 14.08 15.55 0.09
C ALA A 147 13.66 16.57 -0.96
N PRO A 148 12.58 16.34 -1.73
CA PRO A 148 12.16 17.35 -2.68
C PRO A 148 11.77 18.56 -1.84
N ARG A 149 12.27 19.74 -2.20
CA ARG A 149 11.59 21.00 -1.85
C ARG A 149 10.17 21.06 -2.46
N ALA A 150 9.79 20.06 -3.26
CA ALA A 150 8.50 19.94 -3.88
C ALA A 150 7.38 19.81 -2.83
N LYS A 151 6.38 20.68 -2.99
CA LYS A 151 5.16 20.69 -2.17
C LYS A 151 4.23 19.49 -2.45
N ARG A 152 4.47 18.73 -3.53
CA ARG A 152 3.65 17.63 -4.01
C ARG A 152 4.49 16.48 -4.53
N VAL A 153 4.28 15.29 -3.98
CA VAL A 153 5.06 14.09 -4.30
C VAL A 153 4.17 12.87 -4.52
N PHE A 154 4.68 11.89 -5.27
CA PHE A 154 4.07 10.57 -5.35
C PHE A 154 5.10 9.47 -5.10
N LEU A 155 4.63 8.34 -4.55
CA LEU A 155 5.48 7.22 -4.15
C LEU A 155 4.75 5.89 -4.27
N GLU A 156 5.52 4.83 -4.55
CA GLU A 156 5.02 3.45 -4.44
C GLU A 156 4.95 3.02 -2.97
N THR A 157 3.99 2.17 -2.65
CA THR A 157 3.79 1.66 -1.30
C THR A 157 3.80 0.14 -1.26
N TYR A 158 4.10 -0.40 -0.08
CA TYR A 158 4.00 -1.83 0.22
C TYR A 158 3.04 -2.01 1.41
N PRO A 159 1.70 -2.05 1.19
CA PRO A 159 0.74 -1.98 2.28
C PRO A 159 0.85 -3.12 3.29
N HIS A 160 1.19 -4.35 2.84
CA HIS A 160 1.35 -5.47 3.76
C HIS A 160 2.52 -5.28 4.74
N PRO A 161 3.77 -5.01 4.29
CA PRO A 161 4.84 -4.56 5.19
C PRO A 161 4.45 -3.37 6.08
N ALA A 162 3.77 -2.36 5.53
CA ALA A 162 3.35 -1.18 6.29
C ALA A 162 2.43 -1.52 7.46
N ILE A 163 1.39 -2.30 7.21
CA ILE A 163 0.43 -2.72 8.23
C ILE A 163 1.14 -3.54 9.31
N ILE A 164 2.02 -4.44 8.90
CA ILE A 164 2.81 -5.26 9.81
C ILE A 164 3.62 -4.40 10.79
N GLU A 165 4.33 -3.40 10.29
CA GLU A 165 5.19 -2.56 11.14
C GLU A 165 4.42 -1.52 11.96
N LEU A 166 3.43 -0.86 11.35
CA LEU A 166 2.61 0.14 12.02
C LEU A 166 1.77 -0.45 13.15
N MET A 167 1.28 -1.69 12.96
CA MET A 167 0.42 -2.37 13.93
C MET A 167 1.19 -3.38 14.79
N ARG A 168 2.52 -3.49 14.60
CA ARG A 168 3.41 -4.45 15.30
C ARG A 168 2.90 -5.89 15.24
N LEU A 169 2.43 -6.31 14.07
CA LEU A 169 1.90 -7.66 13.87
C LEU A 169 3.03 -8.66 13.62
N PRO A 170 2.91 -9.91 14.11
CA PRO A 170 3.90 -10.93 13.81
C PRO A 170 3.88 -11.33 12.33
N MET A 171 2.70 -11.30 11.70
CA MET A 171 2.43 -11.76 10.34
C MET A 171 1.53 -10.78 9.59
N ARG A 172 1.43 -10.94 8.26
CA ARG A 172 0.48 -10.24 7.42
C ARG A 172 -0.96 -10.39 7.94
N LEU A 173 -1.67 -9.27 8.05
CA LEU A 173 -3.11 -9.25 8.29
C LEU A 173 -3.86 -9.78 7.05
N ALA A 174 -4.65 -10.84 7.24
CA ALA A 174 -5.54 -11.34 6.20
C ALA A 174 -6.78 -10.44 6.10
N TYR A 175 -6.76 -9.47 5.18
CA TYR A 175 -7.89 -8.56 4.94
C TYR A 175 -8.53 -8.73 3.56
N LYS A 176 -7.80 -9.30 2.59
CA LYS A 176 -8.40 -9.70 1.30
C LYS A 176 -9.22 -10.97 1.54
N THR A 177 -10.53 -10.83 1.64
CA THR A 177 -11.45 -11.96 1.50
C THR A 177 -11.25 -12.52 0.09
N ALA A 178 -10.54 -13.64 -0.02
CA ALA A 178 -10.56 -14.41 -1.24
C ALA A 178 -12.01 -14.74 -1.60
N ARG A 179 -12.28 -14.99 -2.88
CA ARG A 179 -13.49 -15.68 -3.30
C ARG A 179 -13.59 -16.93 -2.42
N SER A 180 -14.55 -16.98 -1.50
CA SER A 180 -14.76 -18.14 -0.65
C SER A 180 -15.07 -19.29 -1.59
N PHE A 181 -14.10 -20.15 -1.90
CA PHE A 181 -14.42 -21.46 -2.43
C PHE A 181 -15.21 -22.13 -1.32
N ALA A 182 -16.51 -22.30 -1.56
CA ALA A 182 -17.35 -23.13 -0.73
C ALA A 182 -16.64 -24.47 -0.57
N CYS A 183 -16.31 -24.83 0.67
CA CYS A 183 -16.05 -26.22 1.02
C CYS A 183 -17.39 -26.95 0.92
N GLY A 184 -17.80 -27.26 -0.31
CA GLY A 184 -18.93 -28.12 -0.61
C GLY A 184 -18.51 -29.56 -0.37
N THR A 185 -18.99 -30.12 0.74
CA THR A 185 -19.33 -31.55 0.93
C THR A 185 -18.48 -32.57 0.16
N GLY A 186 -17.54 -33.19 0.89
CA GLY A 186 -17.18 -34.60 0.69
C GLY A 186 -16.37 -34.93 -0.56
N ARG A 187 -15.06 -34.69 -0.54
CA ARG A 187 -14.04 -35.61 -1.10
C ARG A 187 -12.68 -35.30 -0.48
N ARG A 188 -12.02 -36.35 0.01
CA ARG A 188 -10.66 -36.33 0.55
C ARG A 188 -9.69 -36.05 -0.59
N ASP A 189 -9.45 -34.78 -0.88
CA ASP A 189 -8.20 -34.33 -1.49
C ASP A 189 -8.07 -32.81 -1.36
N CYS A 190 -7.35 -32.37 -0.32
CA CYS A 190 -6.86 -31.01 -0.22
C CYS A 190 -5.35 -31.09 -0.13
N GLY A 191 -4.73 -30.83 -1.27
CA GLY A 191 -3.31 -30.89 -1.52
C GLY A 191 -2.47 -30.09 -0.52
N ARG A 192 -1.43 -30.78 -0.09
CA ARG A 192 -0.25 -30.33 0.65
C ARG A 192 0.35 -29.06 0.02
N ASN A 193 0.06 -27.90 0.60
CA ASN A 193 0.99 -26.75 0.64
C ASN A 193 0.58 -25.76 1.74
N GLN A 194 0.84 -26.14 2.98
CA GLN A 194 1.04 -25.20 4.09
C GLN A 194 2.48 -25.32 4.56
N PRO A 195 3.33 -24.27 4.46
CA PRO A 195 4.50 -24.19 5.31
C PRO A 195 4.08 -23.52 6.62
N GLY A 196 4.02 -24.33 7.69
CA GLY A 196 4.26 -23.85 9.06
C GLY A 196 3.07 -23.27 9.84
N ALA A 197 1.91 -23.93 9.87
CA ALA A 197 0.96 -23.75 10.96
C ALA A 197 1.46 -24.46 12.24
N GLY A 198 2.46 -23.86 12.91
CA GLY A 198 2.80 -24.20 14.29
C GLY A 198 1.61 -23.86 15.19
N ARG A 199 1.14 -24.84 15.95
CA ARG A 199 -0.05 -24.79 16.82
C ARG A 199 -0.11 -23.51 17.68
N ALA A 200 -0.98 -22.58 17.32
CA ALA A 200 -1.58 -21.66 18.28
C ALA A 200 -3.03 -22.08 18.49
N ARG A 201 -3.27 -22.84 19.57
CA ARG A 201 -4.62 -23.07 20.08
C ARG A 201 -5.14 -21.72 20.59
N GLY A 202 -6.36 -21.35 20.17
CA GLY A 202 -7.08 -20.19 20.70
C GLY A 202 -6.93 -18.91 19.88
N ALA A 203 -7.51 -18.87 18.68
CA ALA A 203 -7.82 -17.60 18.01
C ALA A 203 -9.27 -17.21 18.34
N PRO A 204 -9.53 -16.12 19.11
CA PRO A 204 -10.89 -15.61 19.26
C PRO A 204 -11.33 -14.97 17.94
N SER A 205 -12.60 -15.15 17.57
CA SER A 205 -13.25 -14.48 16.46
C SER A 205 -13.15 -12.95 16.60
N TRP A 206 -12.28 -12.33 15.80
CA TRP A 206 -12.01 -10.88 15.84
C TRP A 206 -13.16 -10.01 15.31
N HIS A 207 -14.24 -10.62 14.79
CA HIS A 207 -15.39 -9.91 14.23
C HIS A 207 -16.24 -9.16 15.25
N ARG A 208 -16.03 -9.29 16.57
CA ARG A 208 -16.91 -8.70 17.60
C ARG A 208 -16.27 -7.68 18.55
N ARG A 209 -14.99 -7.32 18.39
CA ARG A 209 -14.29 -6.40 19.34
C ARG A 209 -13.93 -5.01 18.81
N ALA A 210 -14.28 -4.67 17.57
CA ALA A 210 -14.02 -3.34 17.01
C ALA A 210 -15.03 -2.26 17.44
N THR A 211 -16.10 -2.61 18.18
CA THR A 211 -17.20 -1.70 18.52
C THR A 211 -17.28 -1.28 19.99
N GLU A 212 -16.44 -1.77 20.90
CA GLU A 212 -16.59 -1.44 22.33
C GLU A 212 -15.27 -0.99 23.02
N ARG A 213 -15.26 0.32 23.28
CA ARG A 213 -14.52 1.12 24.29
C ARG A 213 -13.13 1.71 23.98
N PRO A 214 -12.88 2.95 24.47
CA PRO A 214 -11.72 3.78 24.13
C PRO A 214 -10.63 3.65 25.21
N GLY A 215 -9.53 2.97 24.89
CA GLY A 215 -8.35 2.87 25.76
C GLY A 215 -7.11 3.42 25.07
N ARG A 216 -6.38 4.31 25.75
CA ARG A 216 -5.04 4.82 25.40
C ARG A 216 -4.14 3.69 24.86
N LEU A 217 -3.60 3.86 23.65
CA LEU A 217 -2.40 3.14 23.22
C LEU A 217 -1.17 3.95 23.66
N PRO A 218 -0.27 3.41 24.49
CA PRO A 218 0.95 4.11 24.88
C PRO A 218 1.99 4.09 23.74
N GLY A 219 2.69 5.21 23.56
CA GLY A 219 3.94 5.25 22.80
C GLY A 219 3.84 5.70 21.34
N CYS A 220 3.10 6.78 21.03
CA CYS A 220 3.25 7.51 19.77
C CYS A 220 4.08 8.78 19.99
N ALA A 221 5.39 8.61 20.16
CA ALA A 221 6.35 9.71 20.02
C ALA A 221 7.55 9.19 19.23
N GLY A 222 7.78 9.76 18.04
CA GLY A 222 9.12 9.77 17.43
C GLY A 222 9.51 8.68 16.43
N LEU A 223 8.58 8.08 15.66
CA LEU A 223 8.98 7.21 14.55
C LEU A 223 9.20 8.01 13.25
N ARG A 224 10.48 8.27 12.94
CA ARG A 224 10.93 8.65 11.60
C ARG A 224 10.93 7.37 10.77
N LEU A 225 9.90 7.17 9.94
CA LEU A 225 9.81 6.03 9.04
C LEU A 225 10.68 6.31 7.81
N ASP A 226 11.96 5.99 7.93
CA ASP A 226 12.83 5.79 6.78
C ASP A 226 12.81 4.30 6.42
N TRP A 227 12.15 3.99 5.32
CA TRP A 227 11.89 2.65 4.84
C TRP A 227 13.16 1.86 4.49
N VAL A 228 14.26 2.53 4.13
CA VAL A 228 15.53 1.87 3.81
C VAL A 228 16.36 1.67 5.08
N SER A 229 16.38 2.64 5.99
CA SER A 229 17.02 2.49 7.32
C SER A 229 16.42 1.35 8.15
N MET A 230 15.21 0.91 7.83
CA MET A 230 14.55 -0.25 8.43
C MET A 230 14.99 -1.58 7.80
N LEU A 231 15.41 -1.57 6.53
CA LEU A 231 15.99 -2.70 5.82
C LEU A 231 17.49 -2.88 6.14
N ASP A 232 18.19 -1.79 6.49
CA ASP A 232 19.62 -1.77 6.86
C ASP A 232 19.90 -2.01 8.34
N ARG A 233 18.90 -2.32 9.18
CA ARG A 233 19.18 -2.64 10.58
C ARG A 233 19.95 -3.96 10.68
N PRO A 234 21.16 -3.97 11.27
CA PRO A 234 21.83 -5.23 11.57
C PRO A 234 20.96 -6.04 12.52
N ARG A 235 20.70 -7.30 12.15
CA ARG A 235 19.98 -8.25 13.01
C ARG A 235 20.77 -8.40 14.32
N PRO A 236 20.14 -8.43 15.51
CA PRO A 236 20.83 -8.91 16.70
C PRO A 236 21.19 -10.38 16.48
N GLY A 237 22.49 -10.66 16.31
CA GLY A 237 23.01 -12.03 16.22
C GLY A 237 23.94 -12.38 15.04
N LEU A 238 24.32 -11.45 14.16
CA LEU A 238 25.34 -11.71 13.12
C LEU A 238 26.61 -10.89 13.37
N ARG A 239 27.72 -11.58 13.68
CA ARG A 239 29.08 -10.99 13.70
C ARG A 239 29.45 -10.54 12.28
N GLN A 240 29.91 -9.30 12.14
CA GLN A 240 30.60 -8.85 10.94
C GLN A 240 31.98 -9.51 10.87
N GLN A 241 32.29 -10.16 9.74
CA GLN A 241 33.66 -10.23 9.22
C GLN A 241 33.68 -9.38 7.95
N GLY A 242 34.63 -8.45 7.89
CA GLY A 242 34.56 -7.28 7.03
C GLY A 242 34.93 -7.49 5.55
N GLY A 243 34.87 -6.38 4.81
CA GLY A 243 35.63 -6.21 3.58
C GLY A 243 34.88 -5.57 2.41
N ARG A 244 34.99 -4.23 2.33
CA ARG A 244 35.05 -3.38 1.11
C ARG A 244 33.81 -3.27 0.20
N TYR A 245 33.23 -2.06 0.21
CA TYR A 245 32.52 -1.47 -0.93
C TYR A 245 33.55 -0.99 -1.95
N LEU A 246 33.37 -1.35 -3.23
CA LEU A 246 33.94 -0.61 -4.35
C LEU A 246 32.79 -0.03 -5.18
N ASP A 247 32.88 1.28 -5.37
CA ASP A 247 32.08 2.09 -6.26
C ASP A 247 32.11 1.56 -7.69
N SER A 248 30.98 1.61 -8.38
CA SER A 248 30.96 1.92 -9.83
C SER A 248 29.57 2.45 -10.22
N LEU A 249 29.48 3.77 -10.28
CA LEU A 249 28.52 4.50 -11.11
C LEU A 249 28.99 4.43 -12.57
N ALA A 250 28.15 3.90 -13.45
CA ALA A 250 28.05 4.22 -14.87
C ALA A 250 26.68 3.78 -15.39
#